data_AF-A0A8T6WWX2-F1
#
_entry.id   AF-A0A8T6WWX2-F1
#
_cell.length_a   1.000
_cell.length_b   1.000
_cell.length_c   1.000
_cell.angle_alpha   90.00
_cell.angle_beta   90.00
_cell.angle_gamma   90.00
#
_symmetry.space_group_name_H-M   'P 1'
#
loop_
_entity.id
_entity.type
_entity.pdbx_description
1 polymer ?
#
loop_
_entity_poly.entity_id
_entity_poly.type
_entity_poly.pdbx_seq_one_letter_code
_entity_poly.pdbx_strand_id
1 'polypeptide(L)' 'TLLGRLKNSEKNLITFGSPRKGLTEILGEKNVNNFFDFYLNMIPGQGTETVRTSEAFAACLAILNLLS' A
#
# COMPACT_ATOMS: atom_id res chain seq x y z
N THR A 1 -14.91 -6.52 -1.64
CA THR A 1 -13.69 -6.67 -2.47
C THR A 1 -12.97 -5.34 -2.54
N LEU A 2 -11.67 -5.33 -2.87
CA LEU A 2 -10.89 -4.09 -3.03
C LEU A 2 -11.56 -3.10 -3.98
N LEU A 3 -11.95 -3.56 -5.18
CA LEU A 3 -12.61 -2.74 -6.19
C LEU A 3 -13.91 -2.09 -5.71
N GLY A 4 -14.76 -2.87 -5.03
CA GLY A 4 -16.01 -2.34 -4.50
C GLY A 4 -15.78 -1.27 -3.42
N ARG A 5 -14.76 -1.42 -2.58
CA ARG A 5 -14.41 -0.42 -1.55
C ARG A 5 -13.80 0.83 -2.18
N LEU A 6 -12.91 0.69 -3.17
CA LEU A 6 -12.31 1.82 -3.88
C LEU A 6 -13.36 2.66 -4.61
N LYS A 7 -14.31 2.04 -5.31
CA LYS A 7 -15.34 2.76 -6.09
C LYS A 7 -16.42 3.41 -5.25
N ASN A 8 -16.77 2.82 -4.11
CA ASN A 8 -17.85 3.31 -3.25
C ASN A 8 -17.37 4.25 -2.12
N SER A 9 -16.06 4.46 -1.98
CA SER A 9 -15.51 5.33 -0.95
C SER A 9 -15.32 6.76 -1.47
N GLU A 10 -15.83 7.73 -0.72
CA GLU A 10 -15.58 9.16 -0.99
C GLU A 10 -14.14 9.58 -0.68
N LYS A 11 -13.47 8.88 0.25
CA LYS A 11 -12.11 9.21 0.72
C LYS A 11 -11.30 7.94 0.90
N ASN A 12 -10.21 7.83 0.14
CA ASN A 12 -9.29 6.70 0.22
C ASN A 12 -7.97 7.15 0.85
N LEU A 13 -7.53 6.46 1.91
CA LEU A 13 -6.22 6.67 2.53
C LEU A 13 -5.26 5.59 2.04
N ILE A 14 -4.12 6.01 1.50
CA ILE A 14 -3.03 5.12 1.11
C ILE A 14 -1.85 5.45 2.02
N THR A 15 -1.30 4.43 2.69
CA THR A 15 -0.21 4.60 3.63
C THR A 15 1.04 3.90 3.13
N PHE A 16 2.18 4.61 3.21
CA PHE A 16 3.49 4.07 2.86
C PHE A 16 4.37 4.02 4.10
N GLY A 17 5.31 3.07 4.11
CA GLY A 17 6.37 3.03 5.11
C GLY A 17 7.32 4.23 4.99
N SER A 18 8.19 4.36 5.99
CA SER A 18 9.29 5.31 5.96
C SER A 18 10.42 4.84 5.02
N PRO A 19 11.40 5.70 4.68
CA PRO A 19 12.53 5.32 3.82
C PRO A 19 13.38 4.15 4.34
N ARG A 20 13.34 3.87 5.65
CA ARG A 20 14.15 2.82 6.30
C ARG A 20 13.33 1.73 6.99
N LYS A 21 12.03 1.93 7.15
CA LYS A 21 11.14 1.01 7.87
C LYS A 21 9.79 0.91 7.18
N GLY A 22 9.37 -0.31 6.85
CA GLY A 22 8.03 -0.64 6.40
C GLY A 22 6.97 -0.49 7.50
N LEU A 23 5.69 -0.60 7.14
CA LEU A 23 4.59 -0.43 8.08
C LEU A 23 4.58 -1.48 9.21
N THR A 24 4.94 -2.73 8.90
CA THR A 24 5.10 -3.79 9.89
C THR A 24 6.18 -3.47 10.91
N GLU A 25 7.33 -2.95 10.47
CA GLU A 25 8.42 -2.53 11.36
C GLU A 25 8.05 -1.30 12.21
N ILE A 26 7.23 -0.40 11.68
CA ILE A 26 6.72 0.77 12.43
C ILE A 26 5.70 0.35 13.48
N LEU A 27 4.83 -0.62 13.17
CA LEU A 27 3.77 -1.09 14.06
C LEU A 27 4.28 -2.08 15.13
N GLY A 28 5.46 -2.67 14.93
CA GLY A 28 6.06 -3.63 15.86
C GLY A 28 5.23 -4.91 15.97
N GLU A 29 4.89 -5.33 17.19
CA GLU A 29 4.11 -6.54 17.45
C GLU A 29 2.62 -6.41 17.08
N LYS A 30 2.15 -5.19 16.76
CA LYS A 30 0.75 -4.96 16.41
C LYS A 30 0.47 -5.50 15.01
N ASN A 31 -0.60 -6.30 14.88
CA ASN A 31 -1.00 -6.84 13.59
C ASN A 31 -1.47 -5.73 12.65
N VAL A 32 -0.80 -5.59 11.49
CA VAL A 32 -1.10 -4.58 10.46
C VAL A 32 -2.56 -4.64 9.98
N ASN A 33 -3.16 -5.83 9.96
CA ASN A 33 -4.55 -6.02 9.54
C ASN A 33 -5.57 -5.38 10.48
N ASN A 34 -5.17 -4.98 11.68
CA ASN A 34 -6.05 -4.27 12.61
C ASN A 34 -6.14 -2.76 12.32
N PHE A 35 -5.29 -2.22 11.43
CA PHE A 35 -5.20 -0.78 11.14
C PHE A 35 -5.69 -0.40 9.75
N PHE A 36 -5.79 -1.36 8.83
CA PHE A 36 -6.08 -1.10 7.42
C PHE A 36 -7.17 -2.05 6.91
N ASP A 37 -8.09 -1.54 6.10
CA ASP A 37 -9.06 -2.36 5.37
C ASP A 37 -8.38 -3.37 4.44
N PHE A 38 -7.23 -2.96 3.87
CA PHE A 38 -6.45 -3.76 2.94
C PHE A 38 -4.95 -3.55 3.20
N TYR A 39 -4.20 -4.65 3.27
CA TYR A 39 -2.74 -4.66 3.27
C TYR A 39 -2.27 -5.50 2.08
N LEU A 40 -1.74 -4.84 1.05
CA LEU A 40 -1.51 -5.43 -0.28
C LEU A 40 -0.07 -5.22 -0.74
N ASN A 41 0.47 -6.21 -1.47
CA ASN A 41 1.67 -6.01 -2.28
C ASN A 41 1.29 -5.47 -3.66
N MET A 42 1.65 -4.22 -3.93
CA MET A 42 1.34 -3.53 -5.19
C MET A 42 2.40 -3.76 -6.28
N ILE A 43 3.55 -4.35 -5.95
CA ILE A 43 4.65 -4.62 -6.89
C ILE A 43 5.12 -6.08 -6.68
N PRO A 44 4.29 -7.07 -7.06
CA PRO A 44 4.68 -8.47 -6.96
C PRO A 44 5.92 -8.73 -7.81
N GLY A 45 6.90 -9.44 -7.26
CA GLY A 45 8.14 -9.76 -7.99
C GLY A 45 9.00 -8.53 -8.30
N GLN A 46 9.04 -7.54 -7.41
CA GLN A 46 9.73 -6.24 -7.55
C GLN A 46 11.18 -6.25 -8.11
N GLY A 47 11.85 -7.41 -8.25
CA GLY A 47 13.13 -7.55 -8.95
C GLY A 47 14.33 -6.90 -8.26
N THR A 48 14.09 -6.11 -7.22
CA THR A 48 15.07 -5.42 -6.38
C THR A 48 14.87 -5.79 -4.92
N GLU A 49 15.90 -5.57 -4.10
CA GLU A 49 15.81 -5.81 -2.65
C GLU A 49 14.74 -4.92 -1.99
N THR A 50 14.72 -3.63 -2.33
CA THR A 50 13.73 -2.66 -1.84
C THR A 50 13.19 -1.78 -2.96
N VAL A 51 11.96 -1.29 -2.77
CA VAL A 51 11.35 -0.25 -3.61
C VAL A 51 11.31 1.03 -2.80
N ARG A 52 11.86 2.12 -3.35
CA ARG A 52 11.85 3.42 -2.65
C ARG A 52 10.44 3.97 -2.57
N THR A 53 10.16 4.77 -1.54
CA THR A 53 8.81 5.34 -1.32
C THR A 53 8.28 6.10 -2.55
N SER A 54 9.13 6.81 -3.29
CA SER A 54 8.73 7.53 -4.51
C SER A 54 8.33 6.60 -5.66
N GLU A 55 9.02 5.47 -5.82
CA GLU A 55 8.72 4.46 -6.84
C GLU A 55 7.45 3.69 -6.46
N ALA A 56 7.33 3.31 -5.19
CA ALA A 56 6.14 2.69 -4.64
C ALA A 56 4.91 3.59 -4.79
N PHE A 57 5.06 4.89 -4.52
CA PHE A 57 4.00 5.88 -4.71
C PHE A 57 3.53 5.95 -6.16
N ALA A 58 4.46 6.06 -7.11
CA ALA A 58 4.14 6.10 -8.53
C ALA A 58 3.44 4.81 -9.00
N ALA A 59 3.95 3.64 -8.64
CA ALA A 59 3.37 2.35 -9.01
C ALA A 59 1.98 2.15 -8.41
N CYS A 60 1.81 2.45 -7.12
CA CYS A 60 0.51 2.36 -6.44
C CYS A 60 -0.54 3.24 -7.11
N LEU A 61 -0.23 4.50 -7.39
CA LEU A 61 -1.17 5.41 -8.05
C LEU A 61 -1.47 4.98 -9.48
N ALA A 62 -0.49 4.49 -10.25
CA ALA A 62 -0.72 3.99 -11.60
C ALA A 62 -1.69 2.80 -11.60
N ILE A 63 -1.52 1.85 -10.67
CA ILE A 63 -2.43 0.71 -10.53
C ILE A 63 -3.81 1.17 -10.10
N LEU A 64 -3.91 2.04 -9.09
CA LEU A 64 -5.21 2.53 -8.61
C LEU A 64 -5.96 3.31 -9.70
N ASN A 65 -5.25 4.11 -10.50
CA ASN A 65 -5.81 4.83 -11.64
C ASN A 65 -6.34 3.89 -12.76
N LEU A 66 -5.76 2.70 -12.92
CA LEU A 66 -6.29 1.69 -13.85
C LEU A 66 -7.55 0.99 -13.31
N LEU A 67 -7.72 0.95 -11.98
CA LEU A 67 -8.81 0.24 -11.31
C LEU A 67 -10.01 1.14 -10.96
N SER A 68 -9.79 2.45 -10.87
CA SER A 68 -10.84 3.47 -10.71
C SER A 68 -11.72 3.55 -11.94
#